data_AF-K0SZ84-F1
#
_entry.id   AF-K0SZ84-F1
#
_cell.length_a   1.000
_cell.length_b   1.000
_cell.length_c   1.000
_cell.angle_alpha   90.00
_cell.angle_beta   90.00
_cell.angle_gamma   90.00
#
_symmetry.space_group_name_H-M   'P 1'
#
loop_
_entity.id
_entity.type
_entity.pdbx_description
1 polymer ?
#
loop_
_entity_poly.entity_id
_entity_poly.type
_entity_poly.pdbx_seq_one_letter_code
_entity_poly.pdbx_strand_id
1 'polypeptide(L)'
;GMSAEKEGGVEWFDARHYLTDCDLWGPGGLMLHELSHAWHHIHCLDSFDNEDIEDTYKKAMDEGLYECVGVHGPQGPKCKAYACQDQMEYFAELSVAFLGGTDDKEHNKWFPFNRMQLRKHDPRAYDMLCRMWGVDFEESKE
;
A
#
# COMPACT_ATOMS: atom_id res chain seq x y z
N GLY A 1 11.50 -6.51 16.24
CA GLY A 1 11.85 -7.29 17.44
C GLY A 1 10.95 -6.84 18.56
N MET A 2 9.89 -7.60 18.81
CA MET A 2 8.73 -7.24 19.65
C MET A 2 9.09 -7.06 21.14
N SER A 3 9.74 -5.95 21.49
CA SER A 3 9.91 -5.48 22.87
C SER A 3 8.89 -4.39 23.16
N ALA A 4 8.38 -4.31 24.39
CA ALA A 4 7.46 -3.25 24.82
C ALA A 4 8.03 -1.83 24.59
N GLU A 5 9.36 -1.66 24.65
CA GLU A 5 10.03 -0.37 24.36
C GLU A 5 9.90 0.09 22.89
N LYS A 6 9.47 -0.81 22.01
CA LYS A 6 9.31 -0.57 20.57
C LYS A 6 7.85 -0.65 20.13
N GLU A 7 6.93 -0.71 21.08
CA GLU A 7 5.50 -0.68 20.80
C GLU A 7 5.14 0.61 20.05
N GLY A 8 4.46 0.47 18.91
CA GLY A 8 4.13 1.58 18.01
C GLY A 8 5.28 2.09 17.11
N GLY A 9 6.46 1.46 17.17
CA GLY A 9 7.60 1.80 16.29
C GLY A 9 7.65 0.99 15.00
N VAL A 10 8.10 1.63 13.91
CA VAL A 10 8.48 0.93 12.67
C VAL A 10 9.92 0.41 12.82
N GLU A 11 10.13 -0.89 12.64
CA GLU A 11 11.44 -1.52 12.83
C GLU A 11 12.11 -1.95 11.53
N TRP A 12 13.35 -1.49 11.32
CA TRP A 12 14.22 -2.05 10.29
C TRP A 12 15.18 -3.08 10.86
N PHE A 13 15.09 -4.31 10.36
CA PHE A 13 15.97 -5.39 10.82
C PHE A 13 17.36 -5.36 10.18
N ASP A 14 17.47 -5.13 8.87
CA ASP A 14 18.76 -5.04 8.15
C ASP A 14 18.74 -3.96 7.06
N ALA A 15 19.57 -2.92 7.23
CA ALA A 15 19.68 -1.80 6.27
C ALA A 15 20.26 -2.20 4.91
N ARG A 16 21.04 -3.28 4.80
CA ARG A 16 21.52 -3.77 3.50
C ARG A 16 20.41 -4.48 2.75
N HIS A 17 19.58 -5.23 3.48
CA HIS A 17 18.39 -5.86 2.91
C HIS A 17 17.41 -4.80 2.39
N TYR A 18 17.22 -3.71 3.15
CA TYR A 18 16.44 -2.56 2.67
C TYR A 18 16.87 -2.06 1.29
N LEU A 19 18.18 -1.83 1.13
CA LEU A 19 18.71 -1.27 -0.11
C LEU A 19 18.44 -2.20 -1.29
N THR A 20 18.39 -3.52 -1.07
CA THR A 20 17.95 -4.48 -2.10
C THR A 20 16.44 -4.40 -2.36
N ASP A 21 15.62 -4.20 -1.33
CA ASP A 21 14.17 -4.04 -1.50
C ASP A 21 13.78 -2.75 -2.24
N CYS A 22 14.60 -1.68 -2.13
CA CYS A 22 14.44 -0.46 -2.92
C CYS A 22 14.47 -0.72 -4.44
N ASP A 23 15.14 -1.78 -4.90
CA ASP A 23 15.13 -2.14 -6.32
C ASP A 23 13.78 -2.73 -6.77
N LEU A 24 12.94 -3.17 -5.82
CA LEU A 24 11.63 -3.78 -6.07
C LEU A 24 10.46 -2.82 -5.77
N TRP A 25 10.60 -1.99 -4.75
CA TRP A 25 9.58 -1.04 -4.28
C TRP A 25 9.92 0.41 -4.65
N GLY A 26 10.98 0.64 -5.42
CA GLY A 26 11.52 1.98 -5.60
C GLY A 26 12.05 2.61 -4.31
N PRO A 27 12.66 3.81 -4.39
CA PRO A 27 13.17 4.52 -3.23
C PRO A 27 12.05 4.85 -2.24
N GLY A 28 12.11 4.31 -1.03
CA GLY A 28 11.17 4.63 0.05
C GLY A 28 9.84 3.86 0.02
N GLY A 29 9.58 2.97 -0.94
CA GLY A 29 8.31 2.23 -1.00
C GLY A 29 8.07 1.35 0.22
N LEU A 30 9.09 0.58 0.64
CA LEU A 30 9.01 -0.23 1.87
C LEU A 30 8.90 0.64 3.13
N MET A 31 9.50 1.84 3.15
CA MET A 31 9.28 2.80 4.26
C MET A 31 7.84 3.27 4.34
N LEU A 32 7.24 3.59 3.20
CA LEU A 32 5.85 4.03 3.12
C LEU A 32 4.90 2.89 3.51
N HIS A 33 5.22 1.65 3.17
CA HIS A 33 4.44 0.48 3.56
C HIS A 33 4.35 0.37 5.08
N GLU A 34 5.49 0.33 5.77
CA GLU A 34 5.52 0.21 7.23
C GLU A 34 4.93 1.45 7.93
N LEU A 35 5.15 2.66 7.38
CA LEU A 35 4.51 3.87 7.87
C LEU A 35 2.99 3.79 7.75
N SER A 36 2.48 3.19 6.67
CA SER A 36 1.04 3.04 6.44
C SER A 36 0.41 2.09 7.46
N HIS A 37 1.10 1.02 7.85
CA HIS A 37 0.67 0.15 8.96
C HIS A 37 0.56 0.94 10.28
N ALA A 38 1.59 1.72 10.62
CA ALA A 38 1.57 2.56 11.82
C ALA A 38 0.45 3.61 11.77
N TRP A 39 0.24 4.25 10.62
CA TRP A 39 -0.83 5.22 10.42
C TRP A 39 -2.22 4.59 10.57
N HIS A 40 -2.45 3.44 9.95
CA HIS A 40 -3.70 2.68 10.06
C HIS A 40 -4.03 2.39 11.53
N HIS A 41 -3.04 1.97 12.32
CA HIS A 41 -3.24 1.70 13.73
C HIS A 41 -3.60 2.95 14.56
N ILE A 42 -2.91 4.06 14.31
CA ILE A 42 -2.95 5.26 15.18
C ILE A 42 -4.08 6.22 14.79
N HIS A 43 -4.37 6.34 13.49
CA HIS A 43 -5.19 7.43 12.95
C HIS A 43 -6.51 6.99 12.32
N CYS A 44 -6.66 5.73 11.92
CA CYS A 44 -7.95 5.24 11.44
C CYS A 44 -8.90 5.00 12.63
N LEU A 45 -10.19 5.30 12.41
CA LEU A 45 -11.24 4.94 13.38
C LEU A 45 -11.20 3.43 13.58
N ASP A 46 -11.24 3.00 14.85
CA ASP A 46 -11.16 1.59 15.25
C ASP A 46 -9.86 0.87 14.81
N SER A 47 -8.79 1.62 14.54
CA SER A 47 -7.46 1.10 14.21
C SER A 47 -7.52 0.12 13.04
N PHE A 48 -7.09 -1.14 13.21
CA PHE A 48 -7.08 -2.17 12.16
C PHE A 48 -8.46 -2.76 11.85
N ASP A 49 -9.46 -2.47 12.69
CA ASP A 49 -10.84 -2.90 12.52
C ASP A 49 -11.69 -1.82 11.81
N ASN A 50 -11.04 -0.93 11.06
CA ASN A 50 -11.72 0.12 10.32
C ASN A 50 -12.66 -0.47 9.26
N GLU A 51 -13.97 -0.31 9.47
CA GLU A 51 -15.02 -0.90 8.62
C GLU A 51 -14.89 -0.47 7.15
N ASP A 52 -14.52 0.79 6.88
CA ASP A 52 -14.39 1.30 5.51
C ASP A 52 -13.26 0.58 4.75
N ILE A 53 -12.13 0.34 5.42
CA ILE A 53 -10.98 -0.38 4.85
C ILE A 53 -11.34 -1.85 4.64
N GLU A 54 -11.95 -2.48 5.65
CA GLU A 54 -12.35 -3.88 5.57
C GLU A 54 -13.37 -4.13 4.45
N ASP A 55 -14.39 -3.28 4.31
CA ASP A 55 -15.41 -3.38 3.27
C ASP A 55 -14.83 -3.20 1.87
N THR A 56 -13.91 -2.24 1.72
CA THR A 56 -13.26 -1.97 0.43
C THR A 56 -12.35 -3.15 0.04
N TYR A 57 -11.58 -3.66 1.00
CA TYR A 57 -10.77 -4.87 0.83
C TYR A 57 -11.61 -6.07 0.40
N LYS A 58 -12.69 -6.39 1.13
CA LYS A 58 -13.57 -7.53 0.82
C LYS A 58 -14.10 -7.46 -0.62
N LYS A 59 -14.60 -6.29 -1.04
CA LYS A 59 -15.11 -6.09 -2.41
C LYS A 59 -14.02 -6.30 -3.47
N ALA A 60 -12.81 -5.81 -3.21
CA ALA A 60 -11.69 -6.02 -4.11
C ALA A 60 -11.26 -7.49 -4.22
N MET A 61 -11.31 -8.25 -3.12
CA MET A 61 -11.02 -9.68 -3.11
C MET A 61 -12.10 -10.50 -3.79
N ASP A 62 -13.38 -10.18 -3.56
CA ASP A 62 -14.52 -10.83 -4.22
C ASP A 62 -14.47 -10.68 -5.74
N GLU A 63 -13.98 -9.54 -6.23
CA GLU A 63 -13.76 -9.26 -7.65
C GLU A 63 -12.43 -9.83 -8.19
N GLY A 64 -11.57 -10.36 -7.32
CA GLY A 64 -10.29 -10.95 -7.69
C GLY A 64 -9.28 -9.96 -8.26
N LEU A 65 -9.39 -8.66 -7.94
CA LEU A 65 -8.59 -7.59 -8.54
C LEU A 65 -7.07 -7.78 -8.39
N TYR A 66 -6.65 -8.55 -7.38
CA TYR A 66 -5.26 -8.69 -6.95
C TYR A 66 -4.73 -10.13 -7.03
N GLU A 67 -5.54 -11.09 -7.48
CA GLU A 67 -5.18 -12.53 -7.52
C GLU A 67 -4.09 -12.85 -8.55
N CYS A 68 -3.93 -12.03 -9.60
CA CYS A 68 -2.90 -12.19 -10.62
C CYS A 68 -2.52 -10.85 -11.26
N VAL A 69 -1.61 -10.12 -10.62
CA VAL A 69 -1.19 -8.77 -11.00
C VAL A 69 0.30 -8.73 -11.31
N GLY A 70 0.76 -7.69 -12.01
CA GLY A 70 2.18 -7.47 -12.26
C GLY A 70 2.99 -7.36 -10.96
N VAL A 71 4.24 -7.81 -10.98
CA VAL A 71 5.14 -7.74 -9.81
C VAL A 71 6.56 -7.38 -10.24
N HIS A 72 7.23 -6.55 -9.44
CA HIS A 72 8.67 -6.35 -9.52
C HIS A 72 9.37 -7.41 -8.68
N GLY A 73 10.15 -8.28 -9.33
CA GLY A 73 11.01 -9.24 -8.64
C GLY A 73 11.07 -10.63 -9.27
N PRO A 74 11.76 -11.57 -8.60
CA PRO A 74 12.00 -12.92 -9.13
C PRO A 74 10.74 -13.80 -9.22
N GLN A 75 9.61 -13.35 -8.67
CA GLN A 75 8.34 -14.09 -8.63
C GLN A 75 7.72 -14.30 -10.03
N GLY A 76 8.19 -13.57 -11.05
CA GLY A 76 7.72 -13.67 -12.44
C GLY A 76 6.99 -12.41 -12.90
N PRO A 77 6.41 -12.40 -14.12
CA PRO A 77 5.76 -11.20 -14.65
C PRO A 77 4.43 -10.89 -13.96
N LYS A 78 3.77 -11.88 -13.36
CA LYS A 78 2.53 -11.73 -12.58
C LYS A 78 2.44 -12.75 -11.46
N CYS A 79 1.89 -12.36 -10.32
CA CYS A 79 1.54 -13.25 -9.22
C CYS A 79 0.38 -12.67 -8.37
N LYS A 80 -0.05 -13.40 -7.35
CA LYS A 80 -0.97 -12.89 -6.33
C LYS A 80 -0.30 -11.76 -5.55
N ALA A 81 -0.98 -10.62 -5.43
CA ALA A 81 -0.46 -9.47 -4.71
C ALA A 81 -0.38 -9.74 -3.21
N TYR A 82 0.56 -9.06 -2.54
CA TYR A 82 0.65 -9.09 -1.08
C TYR A 82 -0.59 -8.47 -0.42
N ALA A 83 -1.20 -7.48 -1.08
CA ALA A 83 -2.48 -6.89 -0.73
C ALA A 83 -3.66 -7.88 -0.57
N CYS A 84 -3.51 -9.15 -0.98
CA CYS A 84 -4.53 -10.17 -0.76
C CYS A 84 -4.48 -10.83 0.62
N GLN A 85 -3.44 -10.59 1.44
CA GLN A 85 -3.27 -11.30 2.70
C GLN A 85 -4.32 -10.93 3.74
N ASP A 86 -4.51 -9.65 3.99
CA ASP A 86 -5.51 -9.08 4.88
C ASP A 86 -5.75 -7.59 4.56
N GLN A 87 -6.69 -6.96 5.28
CA GLN A 87 -7.02 -5.56 5.05
C GLN A 87 -5.90 -4.58 5.43
N MET A 88 -4.97 -4.98 6.31
CA MET A 88 -3.85 -4.15 6.73
C MET A 88 -2.82 -4.07 5.59
N GLU A 89 -2.45 -5.22 5.02
CA GLU A 89 -1.54 -5.29 3.88
C GLU A 89 -2.14 -4.64 2.64
N TYR A 90 -3.45 -4.82 2.43
CA TYR A 90 -4.19 -4.09 1.39
C TYR A 90 -4.05 -2.57 1.53
N PHE A 91 -4.30 -2.03 2.72
CA PHE A 91 -4.17 -0.60 2.96
C PHE A 91 -2.73 -0.12 2.77
N ALA A 92 -1.74 -0.85 3.29
CA ALA A 92 -0.34 -0.45 3.23
C ALA A 92 0.21 -0.48 1.79
N GLU A 93 0.02 -1.56 1.06
CA GLU A 93 0.43 -1.71 -0.35
C GLU A 93 -0.15 -0.60 -1.24
N LEU A 94 -1.46 -0.37 -1.15
CA LEU A 94 -2.11 0.62 -1.99
C LEU A 94 -1.76 2.05 -1.55
N SER A 95 -1.45 2.26 -0.27
CA SER A 95 -0.90 3.53 0.21
C SER A 95 0.49 3.81 -0.35
N VAL A 96 1.33 2.80 -0.61
CA VAL A 96 2.61 3.02 -1.31
C VAL A 96 2.37 3.49 -2.74
N ALA A 97 1.49 2.81 -3.49
CA ALA A 97 1.13 3.23 -4.83
C ALA A 97 0.52 4.64 -4.84
N PHE A 98 -0.30 4.96 -3.84
CA PHE A 98 -0.94 6.25 -3.69
C PHE A 98 0.05 7.35 -3.30
N LEU A 99 0.88 7.19 -2.27
CA LEU A 99 1.77 8.23 -1.75
C LEU A 99 3.10 8.36 -2.51
N GLY A 100 3.45 7.38 -3.36
CA GLY A 100 4.72 7.36 -4.10
C GLY A 100 4.97 8.58 -4.99
N GLY A 101 3.92 9.27 -5.43
CA GLY A 101 4.04 10.52 -6.18
C GLY A 101 2.83 10.78 -7.08
N THR A 102 2.87 11.88 -7.82
CA THR A 102 1.92 12.20 -8.90
C THR A 102 2.50 11.98 -10.30
N ASP A 103 3.80 11.65 -10.39
CA ASP A 103 4.42 11.24 -11.64
C ASP A 103 4.11 9.76 -11.96
N ASP A 104 4.66 9.25 -13.06
CA ASP A 104 4.45 7.89 -13.53
C ASP A 104 5.41 6.87 -12.91
N LYS A 105 6.22 7.27 -11.92
CA LYS A 105 7.19 6.37 -11.28
C LYS A 105 6.49 5.29 -10.47
N GLU A 106 7.09 4.12 -10.50
CA GLU A 106 6.60 2.92 -9.84
C GLU A 106 7.24 2.82 -8.46
N HIS A 107 6.39 2.87 -7.43
CA HIS A 107 6.78 2.82 -6.02
C HIS A 107 6.19 1.62 -5.29
N ASN A 108 5.13 1.01 -5.81
CA ASN A 108 4.66 -0.24 -5.25
C ASN A 108 5.30 -1.43 -5.95
N LYS A 109 5.51 -2.52 -5.22
CA LYS A 109 6.09 -3.74 -5.79
C LYS A 109 5.10 -4.54 -6.62
N TRP A 110 3.82 -4.49 -6.28
CA TRP A 110 2.74 -5.15 -7.01
C TRP A 110 1.83 -4.14 -7.70
N PHE A 111 1.30 -4.49 -8.86
CA PHE A 111 0.37 -3.62 -9.56
C PHE A 111 -0.93 -3.44 -8.75
N PRO A 112 -1.45 -2.21 -8.60
CA PRO A 112 -1.01 -0.96 -9.23
C PRO A 112 0.29 -0.42 -8.62
N PHE A 113 1.23 -0.03 -9.49
CA PHE A 113 2.57 0.41 -9.09
C PHE A 113 2.65 1.89 -8.72
N ASN A 114 1.67 2.69 -9.15
CA ASN A 114 1.62 4.13 -8.93
C ASN A 114 0.18 4.65 -8.82
N ARG A 115 0.04 5.92 -8.44
CA ARG A 115 -1.25 6.57 -8.13
C ARG A 115 -2.20 6.57 -9.34
N MET A 116 -1.68 6.79 -10.54
CA MET A 116 -2.49 6.82 -11.77
C MET A 116 -3.04 5.45 -12.13
N GLN A 117 -2.23 4.40 -11.96
CA GLN A 117 -2.65 3.02 -12.16
C GLN A 117 -3.69 2.60 -11.12
N LEU A 118 -3.47 2.96 -9.85
CA LEU A 118 -4.40 2.69 -8.75
C LEU A 118 -5.79 3.27 -9.04
N ARG A 119 -5.86 4.55 -9.42
CA ARG A 119 -7.13 5.21 -9.76
C ARG A 119 -7.93 4.49 -10.85
N LYS A 120 -7.25 3.86 -11.81
CA LYS A 120 -7.88 3.12 -12.91
C LYS A 120 -8.26 1.70 -12.52
N HIS A 121 -7.42 1.03 -11.73
CA HIS A 121 -7.56 -0.39 -11.38
C HIS A 121 -8.56 -0.59 -10.25
N ASP A 122 -8.43 0.18 -9.17
CA ASP A 122 -9.32 0.14 -8.01
C ASP A 122 -9.71 1.56 -7.60
N PRO A 123 -10.69 2.17 -8.29
CA PRO A 123 -11.15 3.52 -7.97
C PRO A 123 -11.78 3.60 -6.57
N ARG A 124 -12.31 2.50 -6.02
CA ARG A 124 -12.86 2.48 -4.66
C ARG A 124 -11.75 2.61 -3.62
N ALA A 125 -10.66 1.87 -3.81
CA ALA A 125 -9.47 2.03 -2.99
C ALA A 125 -8.90 3.44 -3.09
N TYR A 126 -8.85 4.01 -4.29
CA TYR A 126 -8.38 5.37 -4.51
C TYR A 126 -9.21 6.39 -3.71
N ASP A 127 -10.53 6.32 -3.80
CA ASP A 127 -11.44 7.22 -3.08
C ASP A 127 -11.34 7.03 -1.56
N MET A 128 -11.20 5.77 -1.10
CA MET A 128 -10.93 5.47 0.31
C MET A 128 -9.62 6.11 0.77
N LEU A 129 -8.54 5.95 0.02
CA LEU A 129 -7.22 6.49 0.37
C LEU A 129 -7.20 8.02 0.37
N CYS A 130 -7.90 8.68 -0.55
CA CYS A 130 -8.10 10.13 -0.49
C CYS A 130 -8.71 10.57 0.85
N ARG A 131 -9.73 9.86 1.34
CA ARG A 131 -10.36 10.16 2.64
C ARG A 131 -9.43 9.88 3.81
N MET A 132 -8.76 8.72 3.82
CA MET A 132 -7.89 8.29 4.93
C MET A 132 -6.64 9.16 5.06
N TRP A 133 -6.09 9.64 3.95
CA TRP A 133 -4.90 10.49 3.91
C TRP A 133 -5.22 11.99 3.87
N GLY A 134 -6.49 12.38 3.84
CA GLY A 134 -6.91 13.78 3.80
C GLY A 134 -6.47 14.52 2.53
N VAL A 135 -6.44 13.82 1.39
CA VAL A 135 -6.07 14.40 0.09
C VAL A 135 -7.34 14.78 -0.67
N ASP A 136 -7.55 16.07 -0.85
CA ASP A 136 -8.69 16.60 -1.62
C ASP A 136 -8.59 16.25 -3.11
N PHE A 137 -9.74 16.01 -3.75
CA PHE A 137 -9.84 15.64 -5.18
C PHE A 137 -9.38 16.74 -6.16
N GLU A 138 -9.17 17.97 -5.69
CA GLU A 138 -8.73 19.09 -6.53
C GLU A 138 -7.21 19.13 -6.62
N GLU A 139 -6.65 18.33 -7.52
CA GLU A 139 -5.55 18.72 -8.43
C GLU A 139 -5.02 17.50 -9.21
N SER A 140 -5.51 17.35 -10.44
CA SER A 140 -4.75 16.83 -11.59
C SER A 140 -5.62 16.96 -12.85
N LYS A 141 -5.92 18.22 -13.19
CA LYS A 141 -6.09 18.61 -14.60
C LYS A 141 -4.71 19.06 -15.08
N GLU A 142 -3.89 18.11 -15.49
CA GLU A 142 -2.83 18.33 -16.49
C GLU A 142 -2.79 17.14 -17.44
#